data_AF-A0A524LBE1-F1
#
_entry.id   AF-A0A524LBE1-F1
#
_cell.length_a   1.000
_cell.length_b   1.000
_cell.length_c   1.000
_cell.angle_alpha   90.00
_cell.angle_beta   90.00
_cell.angle_gamma   90.00
#
_symmetry.space_group_name_H-M   'P 1'
#
loop_
_entity.id
_entity.type
_entity.pdbx_description
1 polymer ?
#
loop_
_entity_poly.entity_id
_entity_poly.type
_entity_poly.pdbx_seq_one_letter_code
_entity_poly.pdbx_strand_id
1 'polypeptide(L)' 'MQAIRIGTRGSQLALWQATHIEGLLRKAHPQLNFERVIIKTEGDRDQKSS' A
#
# COMPACT_ATOMS: atom_id res chain seq x y z
N MET A 1 -0.77 4.43 -20.40
CA MET A 1 0.22 3.68 -19.58
C MET A 1 -0.50 3.12 -18.36
N GLN A 2 -0.35 1.82 -18.08
CA GLN A 2 -0.95 1.23 -16.88
C GLN A 2 -0.01 1.40 -15.68
N ALA A 3 -0.50 1.91 -14.56
CA ALA A 3 0.26 2.02 -13.33
C ALA A 3 0.36 0.66 -12.63
N ILE A 4 1.50 0.37 -12.02
CA ILE A 4 1.69 -0.79 -11.17
C ILE A 4 0.93 -0.56 -9.86
N ARG A 5 0.02 -1.47 -9.53
CA ARG A 5 -0.80 -1.38 -8.33
C ARG A 5 -0.10 -2.05 -7.15
N ILE A 6 0.08 -1.29 -6.07
CA ILE A 6 0.63 -1.76 -4.79
C ILE A 6 -0.55 -2.02 -3.85
N GLY A 7 -0.92 -3.29 -3.68
CA GLY A 7 -1.94 -3.70 -2.71
C GLY A 7 -1.44 -3.63 -1.27
N THR A 8 -2.21 -3.05 -0.36
CA THR A 8 -1.88 -3.01 1.08
C THR A 8 -3.12 -3.15 1.96
N ARG A 9 -2.93 -3.55 3.22
CA ARG A 9 -3.99 -3.56 4.24
C ARG A 9 -4.29 -2.14 4.74
N GLY A 10 -5.44 -1.97 5.40
CA GLY A 10 -5.88 -0.67 5.92
C GLY A 10 -5.21 -0.23 7.23
N SER A 11 -4.46 -1.09 7.91
CA SER A 11 -3.80 -0.74 9.18
C SER A 11 -2.72 0.34 8.98
N GLN A 12 -2.50 1.18 10.00
CA GLN A 12 -1.51 2.27 9.91
C GLN A 12 -0.10 1.77 9.57
N LEU A 13 0.30 0.63 10.15
CA LEU A 13 1.59 0.01 9.85
C LEU A 13 1.68 -0.44 8.38
N ALA A 14 0.63 -1.08 7.85
CA ALA A 14 0.61 -1.53 6.46
C ALA A 14 0.63 -0.35 5.47
N LEU A 15 -0.04 0.76 5.80
CA LEU A 15 0.01 1.98 5.01
C LEU A 15 1.42 2.62 5.02
N TRP A 16 2.08 2.63 6.17
CA TRP A 16 3.47 3.12 6.28
C TRP A 16 4.42 2.26 5.45
N GLN A 17 4.33 0.93 5.58
CA GLN A 17 5.14 -0.01 4.81
C GLN A 17 4.94 0.18 3.30
N ALA A 18 3.69 0.29 2.84
CA ALA A 18 3.38 0.52 1.43
C ALA A 18 3.92 1.86 0.93
N THR A 19 3.83 2.93 1.73
CA THR A 19 4.39 4.24 1.40
C THR A 19 5.92 4.20 1.31
N HIS A 20 6.57 3.52 2.24
CA HIS A 20 8.02 3.37 2.25
C HIS A 20 8.52 2.63 1.00
N ILE A 21 7.90 1.50 0.67
CA ILE A 21 8.25 0.70 -0.52
C ILE A 21 7.95 1.47 -1.81
N GLU A 22 6.81 2.16 -1.90
CA GLU A 22 6.47 3.02 -3.05
C GLU A 22 7.56 4.08 -3.30
N GLY A 23 8.06 4.73 -2.24
CA GLY A 23 9.14 5.71 -2.35
C GLY A 23 10.45 5.12 -2.87
N LEU A 24 10.79 3.90 -2.46
CA LEU A 24 11.97 3.19 -2.98
C LEU A 24 11.80 2.81 -4.45
N LEU A 25 10.62 2.31 -4.83
CA LEU A 25 10.31 1.93 -6.21
C LEU A 25 10.35 3.14 -7.15
N ARG A 26 9.79 4.28 -6.74
CA ARG A 26 9.84 5.54 -7.52
C ARG A 26 11.26 6.03 -7.74
N LYS A 27 12.14 5.88 -6.75
CA LYS A 27 13.57 6.24 -6.87
C LYS A 27 14.32 5.29 -7.80
N ALA A 28 14.06 3.99 -7.71
CA ALA A 28 14.73 2.97 -8.52
C ALA A 28 14.22 2.93 -9.98
N HIS A 29 12.96 3.29 -10.19
CA HIS A 29 12.30 3.24 -11.50
C HIS A 29 11.50 4.53 -11.81
N PRO A 30 12.17 5.66 -12.09
CA PRO A 30 11.50 6.95 -12.32
C PRO A 30 10.51 6.96 -13.50
N GLN A 31 10.68 6.05 -14.46
CA GLN A 31 9.83 5.89 -15.63
C GLN A 31 8.55 5.09 -15.39
N LEU A 32 8.42 4.43 -14.22
CA LEU A 32 7.25 3.61 -13.87
C LEU A 32 6.28 4.41 -13.00
N ASN A 33 4.99 4.22 -13.27
CA ASN A 33 3.92 4.79 -12.46
C ASN A 33 3.43 3.76 -11.44
N PHE A 34 3.21 4.21 -10.20
CA PHE A 34 2.72 3.39 -9.10
C PHE A 34 1.46 3.99 -8.50
N GLU A 35 0.52 3.12 -8.11
CA GLU A 35 -0.73 3.47 -7.45
C GLU A 35 -0.93 2.53 -6.25
N ARG A 36 -1.23 3.07 -5.05
CA ARG A 36 -1.57 2.26 -3.89
C ARG A 36 -3.06 1.93 -3.86
N VAL A 37 -3.38 0.67 -3.60
CA VAL A 37 -4.76 0.17 -3.48
C VAL A 37 -4.93 -0.46 -2.11
N ILE A 38 -5.87 0.05 -1.32
CA ILE A 38 -6.21 -0.54 -0.03
C ILE A 38 -7.14 -1.73 -0.27
N ILE A 39 -6.69 -2.91 0.14
CA ILE A 39 -7.46 -4.14 0.11
C ILE A 39 -8.11 -4.29 1.48
N LYS A 40 -9.43 -4.14 1.54
CA LYS A 40 -10.19 -4.36 2.78
C LYS A 40 -10.19 -5.86 3.09
N THR A 41 -9.60 -6.22 4.22
CA THR A 41 -9.64 -7.58 4.75
C THR A 41 -10.61 -7.65 5.95
N GLU A 42 -11.21 -8.82 6.22
CA GLU A 42 -12.11 -8.98 7.38
C GLU A 42 -11.40 -8.67 8.71
N GLY A 43 -10.12 -8.99 8.83
CA GLY A 43 -9.30 -8.64 10.01
C GLY A 43 -9.02 -7.14 10.17
N ASP A 44 -9.28 -6.29 9.17
CA ASP A 44 -9.25 -4.82 9.34
C ASP A 44 -10.57 -4.28 9.92
N ARG A 45 -11.64 -5.08 9.96
CA ARG A 45 -12.95 -4.72 10.52
C ARG A 45 -12.96 -4.80 12.05
N ASP A 46 -12.18 -5.72 12.63
CA ASP A 46 -12.10 -5.97 14.08
C ASP A 46 -10.91 -5.27 14.75
N GLN A 47 -10.91 -3.94 14.76
CA GLN A 47 -9.96 -3.16 15.58
C GLN A 47 -10.48 -2.87 17.01
N LYS A 48 -11.66 -3.40 17.39
CA LYS A 48 -12.34 -3.07 18.66
C LYS A 48 -12.47 -4.21 19.65
N SER A 49 -12.03 -5.42 19.32
CA SER A 49 -12.04 -6.54 20.26
C SER A 49 -10.75 -6.53 21.07
N SER A 50 -10.74 -5.70 22.11
CA SER A 50 -9.84 -5.81 23.26
C SER A 50 -10.59 -6.44 24.43
#